data_AF-A0A971Q9A1-F1
#
_entry.id   AF-A0A971Q9A1-F1
#
_cell.length_a   1.000
_cell.length_b   1.000
_cell.length_c   1.000
_cell.angle_alpha   90.00
_cell.angle_beta   90.00
_cell.angle_gamma   90.00
#
_symmetry.space_group_name_H-M   'P 1'
#
loop_
_entity.id
_entity.type
_entity.pdbx_description
1 polymer ?
#
loop_
_entity_poly.entity_id
_entity_poly.type
_entity_poly.pdbx_seq_one_letter_code
_entity_poly.pdbx_strand_id
1 'polypeptide(L)' 'MKIVKSTRHHKIIGDFGEALVCNWFSRSGFEVIAVDHTGIDVVAFNPSTKQRLGVR' A
#
# COMPACT_ATOMS: atom_id res chain seq x y z
N MET A 1 -20.09 14.98 -19.82
CA MET A 1 -19.85 13.52 -19.81
C MET A 1 -20.14 13.00 -18.41
N LYS A 2 -21.08 12.06 -18.25
CA LYS A 2 -21.47 11.53 -16.93
C LYS A 2 -20.55 10.34 -16.60
N ILE A 3 -19.76 10.44 -15.54
CA ILE A 3 -18.87 9.34 -15.12
C ILE A 3 -19.75 8.22 -14.55
N VAL A 4 -19.71 7.04 -15.18
CA VAL A 4 -20.38 5.84 -14.66
C VAL A 4 -19.43 5.18 -13.65
N LYS A 5 -19.83 5.17 -12.37
CA LYS A 5 -19.04 4.57 -11.31
C LYS A 5 -19.10 3.04 -11.43
N SER A 6 -17.97 2.42 -11.77
CA SER A 6 -17.81 0.96 -11.72
C SER A 6 -17.26 0.54 -10.36
N THR A 7 -17.61 -0.67 -9.91
CA THR A 7 -17.02 -1.29 -8.70
C THR A 7 -15.51 -1.45 -8.80
N ARG A 8 -14.96 -1.58 -10.02
CA ARG A 8 -13.51 -1.69 -10.25
C ARG A 8 -12.74 -0.40 -9.96
N HIS A 9 -13.38 0.77 -10.03
CA HIS A 9 -12.67 2.04 -9.80
C HIS A 9 -12.14 2.13 -8.36
N HIS A 10 -12.82 1.52 -7.38
CA HIS A 10 -12.33 1.45 -6.01
C HIS A 10 -11.06 0.60 -5.90
N LYS A 11 -11.04 -0.58 -6.53
CA LYS A 11 -9.86 -1.46 -6.52
C LYS A 11 -8.66 -0.81 -7.22
N ILE A 12 -8.89 -0.18 -8.39
CA ILE A 12 -7.84 0.54 -9.13
C ILE A 12 -7.21 1.65 -8.28
N ILE A 13 -8.03 2.44 -7.58
CA ILE A 13 -7.51 3.53 -6.73
C ILE A 13 -6.83 2.97 -5.46
N GLY A 14 -7.35 1.89 -4.89
CA GLY A 14 -6.72 1.18 -3.77
C GLY A 14 -5.32 0.68 -4.15
N ASP A 15 -5.22 -0.11 -5.21
CA ASP A 15 -3.95 -0.67 -5.71
C ASP A 15 -2.93 0.45 -6.03
N PHE A 16 -3.40 1.57 -6.61
CA PHE A 16 -2.55 2.73 -6.85
C PHE A 16 -2.03 3.38 -5.54
N GLY A 17 -2.90 3.53 -4.53
CA GLY A 17 -2.52 4.05 -3.23
C GLY A 17 -1.52 3.16 -2.50
N GLU A 18 -1.75 1.85 -2.50
CA GLU A 18 -0.83 0.85 -1.93
C GLU A 18 0.55 0.91 -2.58
N ALA A 19 0.60 0.99 -3.92
CA ALA A 19 1.85 1.14 -4.66
C ALA A 19 2.59 2.44 -4.33
N LEU A 20 1.85 3.56 -4.16
CA LEU A 20 2.43 4.84 -3.77
C LEU A 20 3.06 4.76 -2.37
N VAL A 21 2.38 4.14 -1.41
CA VAL A 21 2.88 3.93 -0.04
C VAL A 21 4.10 3.00 -0.04
N CYS A 22 4.08 1.91 -0.81
CA CYS A 22 5.23 1.03 -0.99
C CYS A 22 6.45 1.81 -1.53
N ASN A 23 6.26 2.60 -2.58
CA ASN A 23 7.33 3.43 -3.14
C ASN A 23 7.90 4.39 -2.08
N TRP A 24 7.03 5.02 -1.28
CA TRP A 24 7.49 5.93 -0.23
C TRP A 24 8.31 5.22 0.86
N PHE A 25 7.85 4.06 1.35
CA PHE A 25 8.60 3.28 2.32
C PHE A 25 9.96 2.83 1.78
N SER A 26 9.98 2.33 0.55
CA SER A 26 11.22 1.91 -0.13
C SER A 26 12.22 3.06 -0.21
N ARG A 27 11.78 4.24 -0.63
CA ARG A 27 12.64 5.45 -0.68
C ARG A 27 13.07 5.94 0.70
N SER A 28 12.35 5.58 1.75
CA SER A 28 12.67 5.93 3.14
C SER A 28 13.59 4.90 3.81
N GLY A 29 14.06 3.88 3.07
CA GLY A 29 14.99 2.85 3.58
C GLY A 29 14.32 1.67 4.28
N PHE A 30 13.00 1.51 4.10
CA PHE A 30 12.27 0.34 4.61
C PHE A 30 12.24 -0.77 3.55
N GLU A 31 12.29 -2.02 4.01
CA GLU A 31 11.87 -3.17 3.21
C GLU A 31 10.34 -3.24 3.26
N VAL A 32 9.67 -3.36 2.12
CA VAL A 32 8.22 -3.22 2.05
C VAL A 32 7.61 -4.21 1.07
N ILE A 33 6.42 -4.72 1.41
CA ILE A 33 5.64 -5.63 0.57
C ILE A 33 4.16 -5.28 0.68
N ALA A 34 3.47 -5.26 -0.48
CA ALA A 34 2.02 -5.21 -0.54
C ALA A 34 1.44 -6.60 -0.22
N VAL A 35 0.39 -6.66 0.58
CA VAL A 35 -0.23 -7.88 1.05
C VAL A 35 -1.71 -7.84 0.71
N ASP A 36 -2.19 -8.81 -0.06
CA ASP A 36 -3.62 -8.94 -0.35
C ASP A 36 -4.29 -9.76 0.76
N HIS A 37 -4.42 -9.17 1.95
CA HIS A 37 -5.05 -9.80 3.11
C HIS A 37 -6.02 -8.81 3.78
N THR A 38 -7.19 -9.28 4.20
CA THR A 38 -8.33 -8.49 4.75
C THR A 38 -8.06 -7.65 6.01
N GLY A 39 -6.82 -7.62 6.47
CA GLY A 39 -6.37 -6.92 7.67
C GLY A 39 -5.40 -5.76 7.41
N ILE A 40 -4.52 -5.90 6.43
CA ILE A 40 -3.33 -5.07 6.21
C ILE A 40 -3.00 -5.12 4.72
N ASP A 41 -2.89 -3.96 4.09
CA ASP A 41 -2.61 -3.83 2.66
C ASP A 41 -1.11 -3.70 2.39
N VAL A 42 -0.33 -3.14 3.34
CA VAL A 42 1.13 -2.99 3.22
C VAL A 42 1.82 -3.32 4.54
N VAL A 43 2.89 -4.11 4.46
CA VAL A 43 3.81 -4.35 5.59
C VAL A 43 5.18 -3.75 5.25
N ALA A 44 5.68 -2.89 6.14
CA ALA A 44 7.00 -2.28 6.04
C ALA A 44 7.88 -2.66 7.24
N PHE A 45 9.16 -2.87 7.00
CA PHE A 45 10.16 -3.21 8.00
C PHE A 45 11.35 -2.25 7.91
N ASN A 46 11.72 -1.66 9.05
CA ASN A 46 12.91 -0.83 9.17
C ASN A 46 14.09 -1.69 9.66
N PRO A 47 15.09 -1.98 8.82
CA PRO A 47 16.21 -2.82 9.22
C PRO A 47 17.10 -2.16 10.28
N SER A 48 17.12 -0.82 10.35
CA SER A 48 17.95 -0.02 11.26
C SER A 48 17.39 -0.01 12.67
N THR A 49 16.06 0.09 12.83
CA THR A 49 15.39 0.13 14.14
C THR A 49 14.73 -1.17 14.54
N LYS A 50 14.69 -2.17 13.63
CA LYS A 50 13.95 -3.43 13.76
C LYS A 50 12.44 -3.25 13.95
N GLN A 51 11.90 -2.09 13.59
CA GLN A 51 10.46 -1.81 13.67
C GLN A 51 9.72 -2.42 12.48
N ARG A 52 8.52 -2.97 12.72
CA ARG A 52 7.58 -3.39 11.69
C ARG A 52 6.32 -2.53 11.77
N LEU A 53 5.83 -2.10 10.61
CA LEU A 53 4.64 -1.28 10.43
C LEU A 53 3.65 -2.00 9.52
N GLY A 54 2.36 -1.83 9.79
CA GLY A 54 1.26 -2.28 8.94
C GLY A 54 0.39 -1.10 8.57
N VAL A 55 0.01 -1.00 7.28
CA VAL A 55 -0.90 0.03 6.76
C VAL A 55 -2.14 -0.65 6.18
N ARG A 56 -3.29 -0.01 6.36
CA ARG A 56 -4.63 -0.39 5.90
C ARG A 56 -5.30 0.86 5.30
#